data_AF-T0Z6K6-F1
#
_entry.id   AF-T0Z6K6-F1
#
_cell.length_a   1.000
_cell.length_b   1.000
_cell.length_c   1.000
_cell.angle_alpha   90.00
_cell.angle_beta   90.00
_cell.angle_gamma   90.00
#
_symmetry.space_group_name_H-M   'P 1'
#
loop_
_entity.id
_entity.type
_entity.pdbx_description
1 polymer ?
#
loop_
_entity_poly.entity_id
_entity_poly.type
_entity_poly.pdbx_seq_one_letter_code
_entity_poly.pdbx_strand_id
1 'polypeptide(L)'
;LLGAIDRATPVLCLVAQAHKDFPDARAAAQVIETVNPLVPLIALNTKPLRAKAKQIEAEVRKNLRQSKQSMAAMRDASPDGAGEMYR
;
A
#
# COMPACT_ATOMS: atom_id res chain seq x y z
N LEU A 1 12.68 2.65 20.95
CA LEU A 1 14.11 2.75 20.56
C LEU A 1 14.99 3.28 21.67
N LEU A 2 14.62 4.37 22.36
CA LEU A 2 15.43 4.95 23.44
C LEU A 2 15.80 3.96 24.57
N GLY A 3 14.88 3.08 24.98
CA GLY A 3 15.14 2.02 25.98
C GLY A 3 16.03 0.85 25.52
N ALA A 4 16.59 0.92 24.31
CA ALA A 4 17.57 -0.04 23.81
C ALA A 4 19.02 0.48 23.89
N ILE A 5 19.21 1.77 24.16
CA ILE A 5 20.52 2.43 24.10
C ILE A 5 21.49 1.93 25.18
N ASP A 6 20.98 1.50 26.35
CA ASP A 6 21.78 1.03 27.49
C ASP A 6 21.80 -0.52 27.61
N ARG A 7 21.45 -1.23 26.54
CA ARG A 7 21.43 -2.71 26.55
C ARG A 7 22.76 -3.26 26.11
N ALA A 8 23.24 -4.30 26.81
CA ALA A 8 24.41 -5.07 26.40
C ALA A 8 24.20 -5.83 25.08
N THR A 9 22.94 -6.14 24.72
CA THR A 9 22.61 -6.82 23.46
C THR A 9 22.52 -5.81 22.30
N PRO A 10 23.22 -6.04 21.17
CA PRO A 10 23.08 -5.21 19.98
C PRO A 10 21.64 -5.18 19.47
N VAL A 11 21.14 -4.00 19.13
CA VAL A 11 19.80 -3.80 18.58
C VAL A 11 19.89 -3.07 17.24
N LEU A 12 19.18 -3.59 16.24
CA LEU A 12 19.02 -2.97 14.93
C LEU A 12 17.55 -2.64 14.69
N CYS A 13 17.27 -1.46 14.13
CA CYS A 13 15.94 -1.08 13.68
C CYS A 13 15.94 -0.97 12.16
N LEU A 14 15.05 -1.71 11.51
CA LEU A 14 14.83 -1.64 10.07
C LEU A 14 13.48 -0.98 9.80
N VAL A 15 13.48 -0.01 8.90
CA VAL A 15 12.27 0.73 8.50
C VAL A 15 12.19 0.70 6.98
N ALA A 16 11.03 0.32 6.46
CA ALA A 16 10.71 0.38 5.03
C ALA A 16 9.66 1.46 4.79
N GLN A 17 9.79 2.19 3.69
CA GLN A 17 8.76 3.13 3.26
C GLN A 17 7.52 2.34 2.82
N ALA A 18 6.36 2.71 3.32
CA ALA A 18 5.10 2.04 3.06
C ALA A 18 4.00 3.05 2.72
N HIS A 19 3.01 2.62 1.92
CA HIS A 19 1.84 3.44 1.67
C HIS A 19 0.94 3.51 2.91
N LYS A 20 0.47 4.71 3.29
CA LYS A 20 -0.36 4.89 4.49
C LYS A 20 -1.82 4.44 4.30
N ASP A 21 -2.32 4.56 3.07
CA ASP A 21 -3.74 4.40 2.76
C ASP A 21 -4.17 2.93 2.50
N PHE A 22 -3.21 2.00 2.41
CA PHE A 22 -3.51 0.58 2.21
C PHE A 22 -2.40 -0.32 2.76
N PRO A 23 -2.71 -1.59 3.12
CA PRO A 23 -1.69 -2.53 3.59
C PRO A 23 -0.58 -2.74 2.55
N ASP A 24 0.68 -2.56 2.95
CA ASP A 24 1.84 -2.65 2.04
C ASP A 24 2.62 -3.96 2.25
N ALA A 25 2.14 -5.03 1.62
CA ALA A 25 2.82 -6.33 1.66
C ALA A 25 4.20 -6.31 0.97
N ARG A 26 4.44 -5.35 0.08
CA ARG A 26 5.73 -5.19 -0.62
C ARG A 26 6.78 -4.59 0.32
N ALA A 27 6.41 -3.57 1.10
CA ALA A 27 7.28 -3.01 2.14
C ALA A 27 7.65 -4.08 3.20
N ALA A 28 6.67 -4.90 3.61
CA ALA A 28 6.94 -6.02 4.52
C ALA A 28 7.94 -7.03 3.92
N ALA A 29 7.82 -7.36 2.64
CA ALA A 29 8.77 -8.25 1.96
C ALA A 29 10.19 -7.69 1.94
N GLN A 30 10.35 -6.37 1.74
CA GLN A 30 11.67 -5.71 1.75
C GLN A 30 12.36 -5.80 3.11
N VAL A 31 11.61 -5.65 4.20
CA VAL A 31 12.16 -5.83 5.56
C VAL A 31 12.69 -7.25 5.71
N ILE A 32 11.91 -8.27 5.33
CA ILE A 32 12.34 -9.67 5.45
C ILE A 32 13.55 -9.98 4.56
N GLU A 33 13.56 -9.50 3.32
CA GLU A 33 14.71 -9.65 2.41
C GLU A 33 15.99 -9.05 2.99
N THR A 34 15.86 -7.96 3.75
CA THR A 34 16.98 -7.31 4.46
C THR A 34 17.38 -8.09 5.72
N VAL A 35 16.42 -8.71 6.43
CA VAL A 35 16.67 -9.52 7.65
C VAL A 35 17.31 -10.87 7.32
N ASN A 36 16.91 -11.54 6.24
CA ASN A 36 17.40 -12.87 5.86
C ASN A 36 18.94 -13.01 5.88
N PRO A 37 19.74 -12.11 5.27
CA PRO A 37 21.20 -12.22 5.35
C PRO A 37 21.77 -11.91 6.75
N LEU A 38 21.02 -11.21 7.60
CA LEU A 38 21.46 -10.85 8.96
C LEU A 38 21.22 -11.98 9.97
N VAL A 39 20.28 -12.89 9.68
CA VAL A 39 19.90 -14.01 10.57
C VAL A 39 20.02 -15.32 9.79
N PRO A 40 21.24 -15.85 9.59
CA PRO A 40 21.49 -16.99 8.70
C PRO A 40 20.82 -18.31 9.11
N LEU A 41 20.30 -18.39 10.35
CA LEU A 41 19.61 -19.58 10.87
C LEU A 41 18.14 -19.68 10.42
N ILE A 42 17.55 -18.60 9.88
CA ILE A 42 16.13 -18.58 9.50
C ILE A 42 16.00 -17.98 8.09
N ALA A 43 15.67 -18.83 7.11
CA ALA A 43 15.34 -18.39 5.76
C ALA A 43 13.83 -18.12 5.66
N LEU A 44 13.43 -16.85 5.77
CA LEU A 44 12.03 -16.45 5.62
C LEU A 44 11.69 -16.29 4.13
N ASN A 45 10.67 -17.02 3.67
CA ASN A 45 10.20 -16.95 2.29
C ASN A 45 9.34 -15.71 2.05
N THR A 46 9.79 -14.79 1.19
CA THR A 46 9.05 -13.55 0.86
C THR A 46 8.08 -13.68 -0.30
N LYS A 47 8.07 -14.81 -1.03
CA LYS A 47 7.18 -15.02 -2.18
C LYS A 47 5.69 -14.80 -1.85
N PRO A 48 5.14 -15.26 -0.70
CA PRO A 48 3.73 -15.03 -0.38
C PRO A 48 3.38 -13.55 -0.24
N LEU A 49 4.27 -12.75 0.37
CA LEU A 49 4.09 -11.31 0.52
C LEU A 49 4.13 -10.58 -0.83
N ARG A 50 5.06 -10.97 -1.70
CA ARG A 50 5.15 -10.43 -3.07
C ARG A 50 3.89 -10.75 -3.89
N ALA A 51 3.34 -11.96 -3.74
CA ALA A 51 2.08 -12.34 -4.38
C ALA A 51 0.90 -11.51 -3.83
N LYS A 52 0.84 -11.33 -2.51
CA LYS A 52 -0.22 -10.53 -1.87
C LYS A 52 -0.15 -9.05 -2.28
N ALA A 53 1.04 -8.49 -2.41
CA ALA A 53 1.23 -7.13 -2.91
C ALA A 53 0.62 -6.94 -4.30
N LYS A 54 0.86 -7.88 -5.22
CA LYS A 54 0.24 -7.85 -6.57
C LYS A 54 -1.29 -7.90 -6.52
N GLN A 55 -1.85 -8.71 -5.62
CA GLN A 55 -3.31 -8.79 -5.44
C GLN A 55 -3.89 -7.45 -4.96
N ILE A 56 -3.27 -6.84 -3.95
CA ILE A 56 -3.69 -5.54 -3.40
C ILE A 56 -3.62 -4.46 -4.48
N GLU A 57 -2.51 -4.35 -5.21
CA GLU A 57 -2.35 -3.37 -6.29
C GLU A 57 -3.40 -3.54 -7.40
N ALA A 58 -3.74 -4.79 -7.75
CA ALA A 58 -4.77 -5.07 -8.74
C ALA A 58 -6.16 -4.61 -8.26
N GLU A 59 -6.49 -4.87 -7.00
CA GLU A 59 -7.76 -4.47 -6.39
C GLU A 59 -7.87 -2.94 -6.27
N VAL A 60 -6.82 -2.27 -5.80
CA VAL A 60 -6.75 -0.80 -5.75
C VAL A 60 -6.96 -0.20 -7.15
N ARG A 61 -6.29 -0.76 -8.17
CA ARG A 61 -6.44 -0.30 -9.56
C ARG A 61 -7.85 -0.50 -10.09
N LYS A 62 -8.49 -1.64 -9.78
CA LYS A 62 -9.88 -1.92 -10.17
C LYS A 62 -10.83 -0.88 -9.57
N ASN A 63 -10.71 -0.63 -8.27
CA ASN A 63 -11.57 0.31 -7.54
C ASN A 63 -11.38 1.75 -8.06
N LEU A 64 -10.14 2.17 -8.32
CA LEU A 64 -9.86 3.48 -8.91
C LEU A 64 -10.45 3.65 -10.32
N ARG A 65 -10.42 2.60 -11.15
CA ARG A 65 -11.04 2.63 -12.48
C ARG A 65 -12.56 2.75 -12.39
N GLN A 66 -13.19 1.96 -11.52
CA GLN A 66 -14.63 2.00 -11.30
C GLN A 66 -15.09 3.36 -10.76
N SER A 67 -14.36 3.94 -9.81
CA SER A 67 -14.65 5.28 -9.29
C SER A 67 -14.52 6.37 -10.36
N LYS A 68 -13.52 6.29 -11.25
CA LYS A 68 -13.41 7.24 -12.37
C LYS A 68 -14.57 7.11 -13.35
N GLN A 69 -14.99 5.88 -13.65
CA GLN A 69 -16.12 5.62 -14.55
C GLN A 69 -17.45 6.12 -13.97
N SER A 70 -17.69 5.89 -12.67
CA SER A 70 -18.91 6.37 -12.02
C SER A 70 -18.98 7.90 -11.95
N MET A 71 -17.85 8.57 -11.68
CA MET A 71 -17.80 10.04 -11.71
C MET A 71 -18.00 10.61 -13.12
N ALA A 72 -17.44 9.97 -14.15
CA ALA A 72 -17.65 10.38 -15.54
C ALA A 72 -19.13 10.22 -15.94
N ALA A 73 -19.74 9.07 -15.64
CA ALA A 73 -21.16 8.82 -15.91
C ALA A 73 -22.08 9.82 -15.18
N MET A 74 -21.75 10.21 -13.95
CA MET A 74 -22.54 11.21 -13.22
C MET A 74 -22.41 12.61 -13.82
N ARG A 75 -21.23 12.96 -14.35
CA ARG A 75 -21.00 14.23 -15.04
C ARG A 75 -21.74 14.30 -16.39
N ASP A 76 -21.82 13.20 -17.10
CA ASP A 76 -22.52 13.13 -18.39
C ASP A 76 -24.05 12.99 -18.23
N ALA A 77 -24.54 12.60 -17.04
CA ALA A 77 -25.96 12.47 -16.70
C ALA A 77 -26.61 13.77 -16.17
N SER A 78 -25.86 14.88 -16.07
CA SER A 78 -26.44 16.22 -15.90
C SER A 78 -26.50 16.93 -17.26
N PRO A 79 -27.57 16.77 -18.04
CA PRO A 79 -27.85 17.69 -19.12
C PRO A 79 -28.33 19.01 -18.52
N ASP A 80 -27.94 20.10 -19.14
CA ASP A 80 -28.43 21.44 -18.86
C ASP A 80 -29.95 21.46 -18.62
N GLY A 81 -30.39 21.98 -17.48
CA GLY A 81 -31.81 22.06 -17.15
C GLY A 81 -32.20 23.07 -16.07
N ALA A 82 -31.28 23.94 -15.64
CA ALA A 82 -31.60 25.02 -14.69
C ALA A 82 -31.42 26.44 -15.27
N GLY A 83 -30.86 26.56 -16.49
CA GLY A 83 -30.48 27.84 -17.09
C GLY A 83 -31.53 28.51 -17.99
N GLU A 84 -32.63 27.85 -18.34
CA GLU A 84 -33.64 28.40 -19.27
C GLU A 84 -34.90 28.96 -18.61
N MET A 85 -35.02 28.90 -17.28
CA MET A 85 -36.24 29.35 -16.57
C MET A 85 -36.30 30.87 -16.33
N TYR A 86 -35.26 31.62 -16.70
CA TYR A 86 -35.16 33.08 -16.56
C TYR A 86 -34.52 33.72 -17.80
N ARG A 87 -35.07 33.46 -18.98
CA ARG A 87 -34.81 34.26 -20.20
C ARG A 87 -36.11 34.76 -20.81
#